data_AF-A0A7K1J5L9-F1
#
_entry.id   AF-A0A7K1J5L9-F1
#
_cell.length_a   1.000
_cell.length_b   1.000
_cell.length_c   1.000
_cell.angle_alpha   90.00
_cell.angle_beta   90.00
_cell.angle_gamma   90.00
#
_symmetry.space_group_name_H-M   'P 1'
#
loop_
_entity.id
_entity.type
_entity.pdbx_description
1 polymer ?
#
loop_
_entity_poly.entity_id
_entity_poly.type
_entity_poly.pdbx_seq_one_letter_code
_entity_poly.pdbx_strand_id
1 'polypeptide(L)'
;MSETTTNTTSVTARADQHDIDLHKASDRVNFGSIKEPIDVPYLLGVQTDSFDWLVGNERWKKRVVEDEATGANTVPHVSGLDEVFHEISPIENFAQTMSLTFSDPYFEEPRHTVQECKEKDYTYSAPLYVNAEFENGETGEIKSQTVFMGDFPLQTPHGTFIIGGTERVIVSQLVRSPGVYFDRQPDRTSDKEIFGAKIIPSRGAWLEFEIDKRDFLGVRVDRKRKQSAIVFLMAIGMTRSEIRDSFKDYPLVLDALEKRRSTTKTMPSSICTARFAQPTPRLRKPAARCSIPSTSTRSAMTWLALAATRLTASSVLKRTTTIAA
;
A
#
# COMPACT_ATOMS: atom_id res chain seq x y z
N MET A 1 -53.49 -9.12 -18.87
CA MET A 1 -52.46 -9.10 -17.81
C MET A 1 -51.14 -8.79 -18.52
N SER A 2 -50.54 -7.66 -18.20
CA SER A 2 -49.35 -7.11 -18.85
C SER A 2 -48.10 -7.84 -18.35
N GLU A 3 -47.30 -8.39 -19.26
CA GLU A 3 -45.95 -8.85 -18.94
C GLU A 3 -44.96 -7.73 -19.25
N THR A 4 -44.43 -7.15 -18.18
CA THR A 4 -43.43 -6.10 -18.21
C THR A 4 -42.07 -6.72 -18.49
N THR A 5 -41.56 -6.54 -19.70
CA THR A 5 -40.19 -6.95 -20.07
C THR A 5 -39.20 -5.92 -19.52
N THR A 6 -38.61 -6.18 -18.36
CA THR A 6 -37.47 -5.40 -17.85
C THR A 6 -36.21 -5.77 -18.64
N ASN A 7 -35.80 -4.88 -19.54
CA ASN A 7 -34.49 -4.93 -20.19
C ASN A 7 -33.40 -4.54 -19.17
N THR A 8 -32.86 -5.52 -18.45
CA THR A 8 -31.62 -5.35 -17.69
C THR A 8 -30.47 -5.40 -18.68
N THR A 9 -30.05 -4.22 -19.14
CA THR A 9 -28.84 -4.01 -19.91
C THR A 9 -27.66 -4.62 -19.16
N SER A 10 -27.17 -5.75 -19.66
CA SER A 10 -25.89 -6.33 -19.27
C SER A 10 -24.79 -5.32 -19.58
N VAL A 11 -24.21 -4.71 -18.55
CA VAL A 11 -22.99 -3.93 -18.68
C VAL A 11 -21.85 -4.93 -18.89
N THR A 12 -21.70 -5.42 -20.11
CA THR A 12 -20.60 -6.30 -20.49
C THR A 12 -19.41 -5.41 -20.84
N ALA A 13 -18.48 -5.26 -19.90
CA ALA A 13 -17.21 -4.53 -20.10
C ALA A 13 -16.10 -5.43 -20.69
N ARG A 14 -16.48 -6.33 -21.60
CA ARG A 14 -15.61 -6.78 -22.69
C ARG A 14 -16.25 -6.20 -23.95
N ALA A 15 -15.45 -5.76 -24.92
CA ALA A 15 -15.93 -5.89 -26.28
C ALA A 15 -16.23 -7.38 -26.43
N ASP A 16 -17.50 -7.74 -26.50
CA ASP A 16 -17.86 -9.14 -26.69
C ASP A 16 -17.13 -9.63 -27.94
N GLN A 17 -16.80 -10.92 -28.03
CA GLN A 17 -16.23 -11.48 -29.27
C GLN A 17 -17.07 -11.05 -30.50
N HIS A 18 -18.38 -10.87 -30.26
CA HIS A 18 -19.34 -10.26 -31.16
C HIS A 18 -19.00 -8.83 -31.63
N ASP A 19 -18.58 -7.92 -30.75
CA ASP A 19 -18.18 -6.55 -31.10
C ASP A 19 -16.86 -6.52 -31.90
N ILE A 20 -15.94 -7.44 -31.58
CA ILE A 20 -14.68 -7.63 -32.32
C ILE A 20 -14.97 -8.14 -33.74
N ASP A 21 -15.91 -9.08 -33.86
CA ASP A 21 -16.35 -9.63 -35.15
C ASP A 21 -17.18 -8.63 -35.96
N LEU A 22 -18.02 -7.81 -35.31
CA LEU A 22 -18.83 -6.75 -35.90
C LEU A 22 -17.99 -5.60 -36.46
N HIS A 23 -16.82 -5.33 -35.87
CA HIS A 23 -15.89 -4.29 -36.28
C HIS A 23 -14.61 -4.84 -36.88
N LYS A 24 -14.71 -5.86 -37.75
CA LYS A 24 -13.64 -6.11 -38.73
C LYS A 24 -13.46 -4.83 -39.54
N ALA A 25 -12.35 -4.13 -39.27
CA ALA A 25 -11.94 -2.97 -40.04
C ALA A 25 -11.97 -3.33 -41.54
N SER A 26 -12.38 -2.37 -42.38
CA SER A 26 -12.39 -2.48 -43.85
C SER A 26 -11.17 -3.25 -44.35
N ASP A 27 -11.34 -4.16 -45.33
CA ASP A 27 -10.29 -5.03 -45.92
C ASP A 27 -8.93 -4.35 -46.07
N ARG A 28 -8.14 -4.36 -45.00
CA ARG A 28 -6.84 -3.71 -44.92
C ARG A 28 -5.81 -4.77 -45.26
N VAL A 29 -5.17 -4.62 -46.42
CA VAL A 29 -4.12 -5.54 -46.85
C VAL A 29 -2.96 -5.49 -45.85
N ASN A 30 -2.67 -6.64 -45.24
CA ASN A 30 -1.55 -6.84 -44.33
C ASN A 30 -0.36 -7.41 -45.12
N PHE A 31 0.79 -6.72 -45.09
CA PHE A 31 2.03 -7.16 -45.74
C PHE A 31 3.00 -7.87 -44.78
N GLY A 32 2.55 -8.18 -43.55
CA GLY A 32 3.32 -8.90 -42.56
C GLY A 32 3.65 -10.31 -43.02
N SER A 33 4.95 -10.63 -43.13
CA SER A 33 5.42 -11.97 -43.49
C SER A 33 5.34 -12.96 -42.34
N ILE A 34 5.27 -12.48 -41.09
CA ILE A 34 5.27 -13.31 -39.88
C ILE A 34 3.83 -13.50 -39.43
N LYS A 35 3.41 -14.75 -39.21
CA LYS A 35 2.10 -15.07 -38.65
C LYS A 35 2.12 -14.85 -37.13
N GLU A 36 1.21 -14.03 -36.64
CA GLU A 36 1.05 -13.77 -35.21
C GLU A 36 0.50 -15.03 -34.51
N PRO A 37 1.20 -15.57 -33.49
CA PRO A 37 0.75 -16.78 -32.80
C PRO A 37 -0.29 -16.53 -31.71
N ILE A 38 -0.40 -15.28 -31.25
CA ILE A 38 -1.29 -14.86 -30.15
C ILE A 38 -1.91 -13.53 -30.56
N ASP A 39 -3.22 -13.41 -30.35
CA ASP A 39 -3.97 -12.18 -30.63
C ASP A 39 -3.65 -11.08 -29.62
N VAL A 40 -3.96 -9.83 -29.99
CA VAL A 40 -3.77 -8.68 -29.10
C VAL A 40 -4.66 -8.82 -27.87
N PRO A 41 -4.10 -8.76 -26.64
CA PRO A 41 -4.90 -8.88 -25.43
C PRO A 41 -5.75 -7.63 -25.21
N TYR A 42 -6.68 -7.73 -24.26
CA TYR A 42 -7.50 -6.59 -23.86
C TYR A 42 -6.63 -5.47 -23.27
N LEU A 43 -6.52 -4.35 -23.98
CA LEU A 43 -5.60 -3.25 -23.65
C LEU A 43 -5.92 -2.55 -22.31
N LEU A 44 -7.20 -2.56 -21.91
CA LEU A 44 -7.63 -2.03 -20.62
C LEU A 44 -7.54 -3.07 -19.49
N GLY A 45 -7.05 -4.28 -19.80
CA GLY A 45 -6.98 -5.40 -18.86
C GLY A 45 -6.22 -5.06 -17.58
N VAL A 46 -5.12 -4.31 -17.67
CA VAL A 46 -4.36 -3.87 -16.49
C VAL A 46 -5.23 -3.07 -15.50
N GLN A 47 -6.10 -2.21 -16.01
CA GLN A 47 -6.95 -1.35 -15.19
C GLN A 47 -8.17 -2.12 -14.67
N THR A 48 -8.85 -2.86 -15.55
CA THR A 48 -10.08 -3.58 -15.16
C THR A 48 -9.76 -4.75 -14.24
N ASP A 49 -8.73 -5.54 -14.54
CA ASP A 49 -8.42 -6.75 -13.79
C ASP A 49 -7.91 -6.42 -12.38
N SER A 50 -7.14 -5.33 -12.23
CA SER A 50 -6.69 -4.86 -10.92
C SER A 50 -7.84 -4.40 -10.03
N PHE A 51 -8.85 -3.75 -10.61
CA PHE A 51 -10.00 -3.27 -9.84
C PHE A 51 -11.00 -4.39 -9.54
N ASP A 52 -11.22 -5.29 -10.51
CA ASP A 52 -12.08 -6.48 -10.33
C ASP A 52 -11.57 -7.38 -9.21
N TRP A 53 -10.24 -7.56 -9.09
CA TRP A 53 -9.62 -8.25 -7.96
C TRP A 53 -9.82 -7.53 -6.62
N LEU A 54 -9.66 -6.20 -6.61
CA LEU A 54 -9.82 -5.40 -5.38
C LEU A 54 -11.25 -5.55 -4.81
N VAL A 55 -12.26 -5.38 -5.66
CA VAL A 55 -13.68 -5.40 -5.27
C VAL A 55 -14.23 -6.81 -5.09
N GLY A 56 -13.65 -7.81 -5.78
CA GLY A 56 -14.18 -9.17 -5.79
C GLY A 56 -15.39 -9.35 -6.71
N ASN A 57 -15.41 -8.66 -7.86
CA ASN A 57 -16.53 -8.72 -8.81
C ASN A 57 -16.76 -10.13 -9.36
N GLU A 58 -17.97 -10.38 -9.86
CA GLU A 58 -18.36 -11.65 -10.52
C GLU A 58 -17.40 -12.05 -11.66
N ARG A 59 -16.83 -11.07 -12.37
CA ARG A 59 -15.80 -11.31 -13.39
C ARG A 59 -14.53 -11.92 -12.81
N TRP A 60 -14.04 -11.40 -11.69
CA TRP A 60 -12.87 -11.96 -11.01
C TRP A 60 -13.18 -13.34 -10.42
N LYS A 61 -14.34 -13.52 -9.78
CA LYS A 61 -14.77 -14.83 -9.25
C LYS A 61 -14.79 -15.92 -10.33
N LYS A 62 -15.32 -15.63 -11.52
CA LYS A 62 -15.30 -16.56 -12.66
C LYS A 62 -13.86 -16.97 -13.03
N ARG A 63 -12.93 -16.02 -13.06
CA ARG A 63 -11.51 -16.30 -13.34
C ARG A 63 -10.86 -17.16 -12.27
N VAL A 64 -11.20 -16.97 -11.00
CA VAL A 64 -10.71 -17.81 -9.90
C VAL A 64 -11.19 -19.24 -10.09
N VAL A 65 -12.48 -19.45 -10.39
CA VAL A 65 -13.04 -20.78 -10.68
C VAL A 65 -12.36 -21.45 -11.89
N GLU A 66 -12.07 -20.69 -12.95
CA GLU A 66 -11.34 -21.19 -14.12
C GLU A 66 -9.88 -21.57 -13.77
N ASP A 67 -9.19 -20.77 -12.96
CA ASP A 67 -7.81 -21.00 -12.51
C ASP A 67 -7.73 -22.24 -11.59
N GLU A 68 -8.67 -22.37 -10.65
CA GLU A 68 -8.84 -23.54 -9.79
C GLU A 68 -9.10 -24.82 -10.59
N ALA A 69 -9.95 -24.76 -11.61
CA ALA A 69 -10.21 -25.90 -12.49
C ALA A 69 -8.98 -26.32 -13.30
N THR A 70 -8.13 -25.36 -13.66
CA THR A 70 -6.88 -25.59 -14.41
C THR A 70 -5.72 -26.02 -13.50
N GLY A 71 -5.83 -25.78 -12.19
CA GLY A 71 -4.74 -25.97 -11.23
C GLY A 71 -3.58 -24.98 -11.43
N ALA A 72 -3.82 -23.90 -12.18
CA ALA A 72 -2.89 -22.79 -12.28
C ALA A 72 -3.09 -21.87 -11.07
N ASN A 73 -2.02 -21.22 -10.61
CA ASN A 73 -2.07 -20.25 -9.51
C ASN A 73 -1.71 -18.86 -10.08
N THR A 74 -2.50 -18.44 -11.06
CA THR A 74 -2.23 -17.24 -11.87
C THR A 74 -2.95 -16.03 -11.30
N VAL A 75 -4.12 -16.24 -10.70
CA VAL A 75 -4.98 -15.19 -10.16
C VAL A 75 -5.02 -15.30 -8.64
N PRO A 76 -4.99 -14.19 -7.88
CA PRO A 76 -5.21 -14.25 -6.44
C PRO A 76 -6.60 -14.84 -6.13
N HIS A 77 -6.67 -15.83 -5.24
CA HIS A 77 -7.92 -16.51 -4.84
C HIS A 77 -8.71 -15.76 -3.76
N VAL A 78 -8.09 -14.76 -3.12
CA VAL A 78 -8.73 -13.89 -2.14
C VAL A 78 -8.86 -12.48 -2.73
N SER A 79 -10.02 -11.84 -2.52
CA SER A 79 -10.25 -10.48 -3.01
C SER A 79 -9.39 -9.48 -2.23
N GLY A 80 -9.06 -8.35 -2.86
CA GLY A 80 -8.19 -7.35 -2.22
C GLY A 80 -8.82 -6.72 -0.98
N LEU A 81 -10.15 -6.51 -0.97
CA LEU A 81 -10.85 -6.00 0.22
C LEU A 81 -10.86 -7.04 1.34
N ASP A 82 -11.14 -8.30 1.02
CA ASP A 82 -11.11 -9.37 2.01
C ASP A 82 -9.71 -9.49 2.61
N GLU A 83 -8.64 -9.46 1.79
CA GLU A 83 -7.26 -9.52 2.28
C GLU A 83 -6.97 -8.42 3.32
N VAL A 84 -7.43 -7.19 3.07
CA VAL A 84 -7.24 -6.06 3.98
C VAL A 84 -8.03 -6.26 5.28
N PHE A 85 -9.28 -6.74 5.21
CA PHE A 85 -10.08 -6.98 6.40
C PHE A 85 -9.52 -8.14 7.25
N HIS A 86 -9.01 -9.20 6.61
CA HIS A 86 -8.33 -10.29 7.29
C HIS A 86 -7.00 -9.86 7.92
N GLU A 87 -6.27 -8.91 7.33
CA GLU A 87 -5.03 -8.36 7.92
C GLU A 87 -5.31 -7.54 9.19
N ILE A 88 -6.41 -6.79 9.21
CA ILE A 88 -6.76 -5.88 10.31
C ILE A 88 -7.48 -6.61 11.45
N SER A 89 -8.20 -7.69 11.14
CA SER A 89 -9.01 -8.46 12.08
C SER A 89 -8.21 -9.60 12.74
N PRO A 90 -8.37 -9.88 14.05
CA PRO A 90 -9.20 -9.16 15.02
C PRO A 90 -8.49 -7.92 15.60
N ILE A 91 -9.26 -6.87 15.85
CA ILE A 91 -8.78 -5.71 16.61
C ILE A 91 -9.04 -5.96 18.10
N GLU A 92 -7.97 -6.11 18.87
CA GLU A 92 -8.03 -6.33 20.31
C GLU A 92 -7.66 -5.08 21.11
N ASN A 93 -8.24 -4.92 22.30
CA ASN A 93 -7.79 -3.93 23.27
C ASN A 93 -6.48 -4.37 23.95
N PHE A 94 -5.80 -3.44 24.64
CA PHE A 94 -4.53 -3.75 25.35
C PHE A 94 -4.67 -4.86 26.41
N ALA A 95 -5.87 -5.01 26.99
CA ALA A 95 -6.14 -6.02 28.01
C ALA A 95 -6.58 -7.38 27.42
N GLN A 96 -6.73 -7.48 26.10
CA GLN A 96 -7.30 -8.63 25.38
C GLN A 96 -8.67 -9.11 25.91
N THR A 97 -9.46 -8.20 26.48
CA THR A 97 -10.82 -8.49 26.98
C THR A 97 -11.91 -8.15 25.97
N MET A 98 -11.61 -7.34 24.96
CA MET A 98 -12.57 -6.91 23.94
C MET A 98 -11.95 -7.09 22.57
N SER A 99 -12.69 -7.71 21.65
CA SER A 99 -12.29 -7.96 20.27
C SER A 99 -13.34 -7.44 19.28
N LEU A 100 -12.88 -6.94 18.14
CA LEU A 100 -13.72 -6.51 17.02
C LEU A 100 -13.26 -7.24 15.75
N THR A 101 -14.19 -7.95 15.14
CA THR A 101 -13.99 -8.74 13.92
C THR A 101 -14.81 -8.14 12.78
N PHE A 102 -14.24 -8.10 11.58
CA PHE A 102 -14.94 -7.68 10.36
C PHE A 102 -15.17 -8.87 9.44
N SER A 103 -16.38 -8.98 8.89
CA SER A 103 -16.77 -10.01 7.94
C SER A 103 -17.64 -9.43 6.81
N ASP A 104 -17.63 -10.14 5.68
CA ASP A 104 -18.54 -9.94 4.54
C ASP A 104 -18.66 -8.49 4.04
N PRO A 105 -17.60 -7.91 3.45
CA PRO A 105 -17.72 -6.62 2.77
C PRO A 105 -18.62 -6.75 1.53
N TYR A 106 -19.62 -5.89 1.42
CA TYR A 106 -20.47 -5.82 0.23
C TYR A 106 -20.79 -4.38 -0.16
N PHE A 107 -21.04 -4.18 -1.46
CA PHE A 107 -21.40 -2.91 -2.04
C PHE A 107 -22.91 -2.86 -2.28
N GLU A 108 -23.52 -1.71 -1.97
CA GLU A 108 -24.86 -1.39 -2.46
C GLU A 108 -24.80 -0.82 -3.88
N GLU A 109 -25.97 -0.64 -4.50
CA GLU A 109 -26.07 -0.02 -5.81
C GLU A 109 -25.52 1.42 -5.80
N PRO A 110 -24.87 1.86 -6.88
CA PRO A 110 -24.39 3.23 -6.99
C PRO A 110 -25.56 4.23 -6.91
N ARG A 111 -25.38 5.32 -6.17
CA ARG A 111 -26.45 6.34 -5.99
C ARG A 111 -26.86 7.04 -7.29
N HIS A 112 -25.94 7.15 -8.23
CA HIS A 112 -26.10 7.88 -9.48
C HIS A 112 -25.47 7.10 -10.62
N THR A 113 -26.03 7.28 -11.82
CA THR A 113 -25.45 6.70 -13.03
C THR A 113 -24.20 7.47 -13.48
N VAL A 114 -23.35 6.83 -14.29
CA VAL A 114 -22.13 7.42 -14.85
C VAL A 114 -22.42 8.75 -15.57
N GLN A 115 -23.53 8.82 -16.31
CA GLN A 115 -23.91 10.00 -17.08
C GLN A 115 -24.33 11.16 -16.16
N GLU A 116 -25.16 10.88 -15.17
CA GLU A 116 -25.59 11.88 -14.18
C GLU A 116 -24.41 12.43 -13.37
N CYS A 117 -23.43 11.58 -13.04
CA CYS A 117 -22.24 12.04 -12.34
C CYS A 117 -21.44 13.05 -13.15
N LYS A 118 -21.35 12.89 -14.47
CA LYS A 118 -20.68 13.84 -15.37
C LYS A 118 -21.45 15.15 -15.51
N GLU A 119 -22.78 15.09 -15.58
CA GLU A 119 -23.62 16.27 -15.79
C GLU A 119 -23.78 17.13 -14.54
N LYS A 120 -23.84 16.50 -13.36
CA LYS A 120 -24.11 17.16 -12.06
C LYS A 120 -22.87 17.35 -11.19
N ASP A 121 -21.69 17.08 -11.74
CA ASP A 121 -20.41 17.12 -11.04
C ASP A 121 -20.34 16.24 -9.78
N TYR A 122 -21.01 15.08 -9.80
CA TYR A 122 -20.94 14.10 -8.70
C TYR A 122 -19.78 13.11 -8.90
N THR A 123 -19.44 12.40 -7.81
CA THR A 123 -18.49 11.28 -7.83
C THR A 123 -19.26 9.99 -8.06
N TYR A 124 -18.81 9.16 -8.99
CA TYR A 124 -19.39 7.84 -9.21
C TYR A 124 -18.87 6.87 -8.15
N SER A 125 -19.74 6.56 -7.17
CA SER A 125 -19.40 5.74 -6.02
C SER A 125 -20.57 4.89 -5.54
N ALA A 126 -20.26 3.77 -4.89
CA ALA A 126 -21.20 2.89 -4.21
C ALA A 126 -20.96 2.88 -2.69
N PRO A 127 -22.03 2.87 -1.86
CA PRO A 127 -21.90 2.65 -0.43
C PRO A 127 -21.26 1.28 -0.12
N LEU A 128 -20.23 1.27 0.75
CA LEU A 128 -19.60 0.04 1.25
C LEU A 128 -20.10 -0.27 2.67
N TYR A 129 -20.60 -1.49 2.86
CA TYR A 129 -21.05 -2.02 4.13
C TYR A 129 -20.22 -3.23 4.53
N VAL A 130 -20.02 -3.40 5.83
CA VAL A 130 -19.28 -4.53 6.42
C VAL A 130 -20.01 -4.99 7.67
N ASN A 131 -20.08 -6.29 7.91
CA ASN A 131 -20.58 -6.83 9.17
C ASN A 131 -19.48 -6.75 10.23
N ALA A 132 -19.74 -6.03 11.32
CA ALA A 132 -18.80 -5.87 12.42
C ALA A 132 -19.33 -6.63 13.64
N GLU A 133 -18.52 -7.56 14.15
CA GLU A 133 -18.84 -8.36 15.33
C GLU A 133 -17.96 -7.92 16.48
N PHE A 134 -18.60 -7.38 17.52
CA PHE A 134 -17.95 -6.95 18.75
C PHE A 134 -18.18 -7.99 19.84
N GLU A 135 -17.11 -8.56 20.38
CA GLU A 135 -17.16 -9.54 21.46
C GLU A 135 -16.53 -8.94 22.74
N ASN A 136 -17.26 -9.05 23.85
CA ASN A 136 -16.73 -8.75 25.17
C ASN A 136 -16.42 -10.05 25.91
N GLY A 137 -15.14 -10.36 26.11
CA GLY A 137 -14.68 -11.57 26.79
C GLY A 137 -15.04 -11.64 28.27
N GLU A 138 -15.42 -10.52 28.92
CA GLU A 138 -15.86 -10.54 30.32
C GLU A 138 -17.33 -10.96 30.47
N THR A 139 -18.20 -10.51 29.55
CA THR A 139 -19.64 -10.78 29.61
C THR A 139 -20.09 -11.89 28.64
N GLY A 140 -19.25 -12.25 27.67
CA GLY A 140 -19.59 -13.17 26.58
C GLY A 140 -20.64 -12.61 25.61
N GLU A 141 -20.91 -11.30 25.65
CA GLU A 141 -21.87 -10.66 24.74
C GLU A 141 -21.22 -10.43 23.38
N ILE A 142 -21.84 -10.98 22.33
CA ILE A 142 -21.49 -10.72 20.93
C ILE A 142 -22.54 -9.79 20.34
N LYS A 143 -22.10 -8.65 19.82
CA LYS A 143 -22.94 -7.66 19.14
C LYS A 143 -22.51 -7.58 17.68
N SER A 144 -23.33 -8.12 16.80
CA SER A 144 -23.14 -8.00 15.35
C SER A 144 -23.94 -6.81 14.82
N GLN A 145 -23.29 -5.93 14.06
CA GLN A 145 -23.91 -4.78 13.43
C GLN A 145 -23.32 -4.55 12.04
N THR A 146 -24.18 -4.32 11.06
CA THR A 146 -23.76 -3.83 9.74
C THR A 146 -23.35 -2.37 9.84
N VAL A 147 -22.08 -2.08 9.57
CA VAL A 147 -21.50 -0.74 9.64
C VAL A 147 -21.29 -0.20 8.23
N PHE A 148 -21.75 1.03 8.02
CA PHE A 148 -21.43 1.79 6.80
C PHE A 148 -20.00 2.32 6.90
N MET A 149 -19.12 1.88 5.99
CA MET A 149 -17.70 2.26 5.98
C MET A 149 -17.46 3.56 5.23
N GLY A 150 -18.28 3.85 4.23
CA GLY A 150 -18.16 5.05 3.38
C GLY A 150 -18.58 4.80 1.94
N ASP A 151 -18.62 5.89 1.17
CA ASP A 151 -18.85 5.81 -0.28
C ASP A 151 -17.52 5.49 -0.99
N PHE A 152 -17.48 4.38 -1.72
CA PHE A 152 -16.30 3.89 -2.43
C PHE A 152 -16.39 4.21 -3.93
N PRO A 153 -15.40 4.89 -4.53
CA PRO A 153 -15.41 5.18 -5.96
C PRO A 153 -15.36 3.91 -6.81
N LEU A 154 -16.27 3.80 -7.78
CA LEU A 154 -16.31 2.66 -8.69
C LEU A 154 -15.64 2.99 -10.02
N GLN A 155 -15.06 1.98 -10.65
CA GLN A 155 -14.49 2.08 -11.98
C GLN A 155 -15.60 1.98 -13.05
N THR A 156 -15.51 2.80 -14.08
CA THR A 156 -16.38 2.71 -15.26
C THR A 156 -15.93 1.57 -16.18
N PRO A 157 -16.78 1.12 -17.15
CA PRO A 157 -16.38 0.12 -18.13
C PRO A 157 -15.13 0.47 -18.95
N HIS A 158 -14.80 1.76 -19.05
CA HIS A 158 -13.63 2.26 -19.78
C HIS A 158 -12.33 2.26 -18.94
N GLY A 159 -12.36 1.78 -17.70
CA GLY A 159 -11.21 1.78 -16.81
C GLY A 159 -10.92 3.14 -16.16
N THR A 160 -11.89 4.06 -16.17
CA THR A 160 -11.77 5.42 -15.61
C THR A 160 -12.60 5.58 -14.34
N PHE A 161 -12.34 6.63 -13.57
CA PHE A 161 -13.09 7.01 -12.37
C PHE A 161 -13.68 8.41 -12.55
N ILE A 162 -14.91 8.64 -12.11
CA ILE A 162 -15.50 9.98 -12.12
C ILE A 162 -15.41 10.56 -10.72
N ILE A 163 -14.60 11.59 -10.54
CA ILE A 163 -14.41 12.29 -9.26
C ILE A 163 -14.78 13.76 -9.45
N GLY A 164 -15.92 14.17 -8.87
CA GLY A 164 -16.46 15.51 -9.03
C GLY A 164 -16.70 15.88 -10.50
N GLY A 165 -17.48 15.07 -11.23
CA GLY A 165 -17.82 15.29 -12.64
C GLY A 165 -16.73 14.98 -13.65
N THR A 166 -15.46 15.00 -13.23
CA THR A 166 -14.32 14.82 -14.13
C THR A 166 -13.88 13.36 -14.16
N GLU A 167 -13.67 12.84 -15.37
CA GLU A 167 -13.03 11.53 -15.56
C GLU A 167 -11.54 11.59 -15.26
N ARG A 168 -11.08 10.61 -14.47
CA ARG A 168 -9.70 10.47 -14.02
C ARG A 168 -9.26 9.04 -14.26
N VAL A 169 -7.97 8.87 -14.54
CA VAL A 169 -7.34 7.55 -14.71
C VAL A 169 -6.28 7.39 -13.63
N ILE A 170 -6.27 6.22 -12.99
CA ILE A 170 -5.23 5.86 -12.02
C ILE A 170 -4.06 5.26 -12.80
N VAL A 171 -2.89 5.89 -12.71
CA VAL A 171 -1.69 5.44 -13.40
C VAL A 171 -1.00 4.36 -12.59
N SER A 172 -0.69 3.23 -13.23
CA SER A 172 0.08 2.15 -12.62
C SER A 172 1.49 2.65 -12.25
N GLN A 173 1.84 2.57 -10.97
CA GLN A 173 3.13 3.00 -10.47
C GLN A 173 4.15 1.87 -10.53
N LEU A 174 5.35 2.15 -11.00
CA LEU A 174 6.49 1.24 -10.90
C LEU A 174 7.28 1.53 -9.61
N VAL A 175 7.25 0.57 -8.69
CA VAL A 175 8.00 0.62 -7.42
C VAL A 175 8.95 -0.57 -7.33
N ARG A 176 9.98 -0.46 -6.46
CA ARG A 176 10.87 -1.59 -6.19
C ARG A 176 10.10 -2.65 -5.40
N SER A 177 10.29 -3.92 -5.77
CA SER A 177 9.71 -5.03 -5.05
C SER A 177 10.27 -5.11 -3.61
N PRO A 178 9.49 -5.59 -2.64
CA PRO A 178 10.05 -5.94 -1.35
C PRO A 178 11.06 -7.09 -1.53
N GLY A 179 12.17 -7.05 -0.80
CA GLY A 179 13.22 -8.06 -0.92
C GLY A 179 14.60 -7.59 -0.48
N VAL A 180 15.59 -8.42 -0.76
CA VAL A 180 17.00 -8.17 -0.46
C VAL A 180 17.73 -7.80 -1.74
N TYR A 181 18.31 -6.60 -1.75
CA TYR A 181 19.08 -6.08 -2.87
C TYR A 181 20.54 -5.97 -2.50
N PHE A 182 21.41 -6.51 -3.34
CA PHE A 182 22.84 -6.36 -3.21
C PHE A 182 23.33 -5.29 -4.19
N ASP A 183 24.23 -4.44 -3.71
CA ASP A 183 24.83 -3.36 -4.48
C ASP A 183 26.36 -3.47 -4.37
N ARG A 184 27.04 -3.18 -5.47
CA ARG A 184 28.50 -3.20 -5.58
C ARG A 184 28.92 -1.91 -6.27
N GLN A 185 29.50 -1.01 -5.49
CA GLN A 185 29.90 0.32 -5.95
C GLN A 185 31.41 0.47 -5.80
N PRO A 186 32.16 0.77 -6.86
CA PRO A 186 33.57 1.13 -6.73
C PRO A 186 33.68 2.47 -6.00
N ASP A 187 34.53 2.56 -4.98
CA ASP A 187 34.79 3.85 -4.34
C ASP A 187 35.55 4.76 -5.32
N ARG A 188 35.18 6.05 -5.37
CA ARG A 188 35.84 7.02 -6.26
C ARG A 188 37.22 7.42 -5.77
N THR A 189 37.49 7.24 -4.47
CA THR A 189 38.74 7.68 -3.83
C THR A 189 39.71 6.54 -3.55
N SER A 190 39.25 5.30 -3.59
CA SER A 190 40.08 4.12 -3.35
C SER A 190 39.72 3.05 -4.35
N ASP A 191 40.69 2.24 -4.78
CA ASP A 191 40.45 1.10 -5.68
C ASP A 191 39.76 -0.08 -4.98
N LYS A 192 39.01 0.20 -3.91
CA LYS A 192 38.23 -0.77 -3.15
C LYS A 192 36.76 -0.68 -3.51
N GLU A 193 36.12 -1.84 -3.57
CA GLU A 193 34.69 -1.95 -3.81
C GLU A 193 33.92 -1.89 -2.49
N ILE A 194 32.85 -1.11 -2.47
CA ILE A 194 31.89 -1.01 -1.37
C ILE A 194 30.75 -1.96 -1.69
N PHE A 195 30.51 -2.90 -0.78
CA PHE A 195 29.40 -3.85 -0.87
C PHE A 195 28.28 -3.40 0.06
N GLY A 196 27.07 -3.32 -0.47
CA GLY A 196 25.86 -2.98 0.26
C GLY A 196 24.81 -4.07 0.14
N ALA A 197 24.08 -4.33 1.22
CA ALA A 197 22.87 -5.15 1.20
C ALA A 197 21.70 -4.33 1.78
N LYS A 198 20.63 -4.16 1.01
CA LYS A 198 19.43 -3.41 1.41
C LYS A 198 18.26 -4.36 1.53
N ILE A 199 17.71 -4.46 2.72
CA ILE A 199 16.51 -5.23 3.00
C ILE A 199 15.34 -4.24 3.01
N ILE A 200 14.50 -4.33 1.99
CA ILE A 200 13.35 -3.45 1.79
C ILE A 200 12.10 -4.25 2.10
N PRO A 201 11.46 -4.04 3.28
CA PRO A 201 10.19 -4.68 3.57
C PRO A 201 9.03 -4.04 2.80
N SER A 202 7.93 -4.75 2.64
CA SER A 202 6.68 -4.20 2.07
C SER A 202 6.11 -3.09 2.96
N ARG A 203 6.12 -3.32 4.29
CA ARG A 203 5.73 -2.35 5.32
C ARG A 203 6.80 -2.33 6.42
N GLY A 204 7.23 -1.14 6.85
CA GLY A 204 8.12 -0.97 8.00
C GLY A 204 9.46 -0.33 7.68
N ALA A 205 10.41 -0.53 8.60
CA ALA A 205 11.72 0.14 8.57
C ALA A 205 12.70 -0.57 7.64
N TRP A 206 13.48 0.23 6.89
CA TRP A 206 14.53 -0.30 6.01
C TRP A 206 15.76 -0.71 6.82
N LEU A 207 16.39 -1.81 6.43
CA LEU A 207 17.63 -2.28 7.04
C LEU A 207 18.72 -2.34 5.97
N GLU A 208 19.81 -1.61 6.18
CA GLU A 208 20.91 -1.50 5.22
C GLU A 208 22.21 -1.94 5.88
N PHE A 209 22.88 -2.92 5.29
CA PHE A 209 24.24 -3.32 5.64
C PHE A 209 25.21 -2.78 4.61
N GLU A 210 26.38 -2.33 5.05
CA GLU A 210 27.40 -1.75 4.19
C GLU A 210 28.79 -2.12 4.71
N ILE A 211 29.64 -2.59 3.80
CA ILE A 211 31.08 -2.78 4.04
C ILE A 211 31.78 -1.55 3.49
N ASP A 212 32.33 -0.74 4.40
CA ASP A 212 33.06 0.48 4.05
C ASP A 212 34.43 0.17 3.44
N LYS A 213 35.10 1.17 2.84
CA LYS A 213 36.48 1.04 2.31
C LYS A 213 37.53 0.71 3.37
N ARG A 214 37.21 0.97 4.64
CA ARG A 214 38.03 0.63 5.82
C ARG A 214 37.70 -0.76 6.37
N ASP A 215 37.05 -1.60 5.57
CA ASP A 215 36.64 -2.95 5.93
C ASP A 215 35.77 -2.95 7.21
N PHE A 216 34.98 -1.89 7.37
CA PHE A 216 34.09 -1.71 8.52
C PHE A 216 32.68 -2.16 8.16
N LEU A 217 32.21 -3.19 8.86
CA LEU A 217 30.86 -3.72 8.74
C LEU A 217 29.86 -2.84 9.51
N GLY A 218 29.13 -2.02 8.76
CA GLY A 218 28.11 -1.12 9.29
C GLY A 218 26.68 -1.57 8.99
N VAL A 219 25.77 -1.14 9.84
CA VAL A 219 24.32 -1.27 9.67
C VAL A 219 23.65 0.09 9.87
N ARG A 220 22.67 0.41 9.02
CA ARG A 220 21.74 1.54 9.20
C ARG A 220 20.34 0.98 9.31
N VAL A 221 19.65 1.36 10.39
CA VAL A 221 18.23 1.07 10.60
C VAL A 221 17.47 2.34 10.27
N ASP A 222 16.47 2.27 9.38
CA ASP A 222 15.60 3.39 8.99
C ASP A 222 16.38 4.66 8.55
N ARG A 223 17.45 4.46 7.77
CA ARG A 223 18.34 5.54 7.30
C ARG A 223 18.94 6.41 8.42
N LYS A 224 19.01 5.89 9.65
CA LYS A 224 19.68 6.54 10.79
C LYS A 224 21.21 6.39 10.71
N ARG A 225 21.90 6.86 11.76
CA ARG A 225 23.36 6.78 11.91
C ARG A 225 23.88 5.35 11.70
N LYS A 226 25.04 5.22 11.05
CA LYS A 226 25.77 3.95 10.87
C LYS A 226 26.18 3.42 12.24
N GLN A 227 25.77 2.20 12.55
CA GLN A 227 26.17 1.46 13.74
C GLN A 227 26.98 0.24 13.33
N SER A 228 27.72 -0.39 14.24
CA SER A 228 28.40 -1.65 13.91
C SER A 228 27.38 -2.78 13.80
N ALA A 229 27.48 -3.60 12.76
CA ALA A 229 26.58 -4.74 12.59
C ALA A 229 26.68 -5.75 13.74
N ILE A 230 27.84 -5.87 14.40
CA ILE A 230 28.01 -6.72 15.58
C ILE A 230 27.06 -6.28 16.71
N VAL A 231 26.91 -4.96 16.94
CA VAL A 231 25.99 -4.41 17.95
C VAL A 231 24.55 -4.79 17.64
N PHE A 232 24.18 -4.76 16.36
CA PHE A 232 22.87 -5.18 15.91
C PHE A 232 22.63 -6.68 16.12
N LEU A 233 23.61 -7.54 15.79
CA LEU A 233 23.51 -8.99 16.04
C LEU A 233 23.36 -9.30 17.54
N MET A 234 24.11 -8.63 18.40
CA MET A 234 23.94 -8.78 19.86
C MET A 234 22.60 -8.23 20.35
N ALA A 235 22.07 -7.17 19.72
CA ALA A 235 20.75 -6.63 20.08
C ALA A 235 19.61 -7.57 19.68
N ILE A 236 19.79 -8.39 18.64
CA ILE A 236 18.86 -9.46 18.27
C ILE A 236 18.88 -10.62 19.28
N GLY A 237 19.96 -10.73 20.06
CA GLY A 237 20.09 -11.74 21.13
C GLY A 237 21.20 -12.77 20.90
N MET A 238 22.00 -12.65 19.83
CA MET A 238 23.11 -13.57 19.59
C MET A 238 24.27 -13.33 20.57
N THR A 239 24.81 -14.41 21.13
CA THR A 239 26.00 -14.33 21.99
C THR A 239 27.27 -14.15 21.14
N ARG A 240 28.35 -13.65 21.75
CA ARG A 240 29.62 -13.45 21.03
C ARG A 240 30.23 -14.77 20.53
N SER A 241 30.05 -15.85 21.29
CA SER A 241 30.43 -17.21 20.88
C SER A 241 29.65 -17.64 19.65
N GLU A 242 28.33 -17.50 19.66
CA GLU A 242 27.48 -17.84 18.50
C GLU A 242 27.83 -17.03 17.25
N ILE A 243 28.11 -15.72 17.40
CA ILE A 243 28.54 -14.87 16.28
C ILE A 243 29.88 -15.36 15.73
N ARG A 244 30.85 -15.62 16.62
CA ARG A 244 32.15 -16.18 16.20
C ARG A 244 31.95 -17.53 15.52
N ASP A 245 31.03 -18.35 16.01
CA ASP A 245 30.80 -19.68 15.48
C ASP A 245 30.07 -19.70 14.14
N SER A 246 29.14 -18.77 13.93
CA SER A 246 28.37 -18.64 12.69
C SER A 246 29.16 -17.99 11.56
N PHE A 247 30.14 -17.13 11.90
CA PHE A 247 30.91 -16.36 10.92
C PHE A 247 32.42 -16.72 10.92
N LYS A 248 32.78 -17.97 11.26
CA LYS A 248 34.19 -18.43 11.35
C LYS A 248 35.00 -18.19 10.08
N ASP A 249 34.36 -18.36 8.92
CA ASP A 249 35.03 -18.27 7.62
C ASP A 249 35.19 -16.82 7.12
N TYR A 250 34.62 -15.84 7.84
CA TYR A 250 34.60 -14.44 7.44
C TYR A 250 35.50 -13.59 8.35
N PRO A 251 36.77 -13.34 7.97
CA PRO A 251 37.74 -12.62 8.80
C PRO A 251 37.28 -11.20 9.15
N LEU A 252 36.56 -10.53 8.24
CA LEU A 252 35.97 -9.21 8.45
C LEU A 252 35.07 -9.13 9.69
N VAL A 253 34.29 -10.20 9.93
CA VAL A 253 33.36 -10.25 11.06
C VAL A 253 34.12 -10.51 12.36
N LEU A 254 35.16 -11.36 12.31
CA LEU A 254 36.03 -11.64 13.45
C LEU A 254 36.81 -10.38 13.88
N ASP A 255 37.38 -9.65 12.92
CA ASP A 255 38.08 -8.38 13.17
C ASP A 255 37.14 -7.34 13.79
N ALA A 256 35.90 -7.23 13.28
CA ALA A 256 34.89 -6.33 13.83
C ALA A 256 34.48 -6.72 15.27
N LEU A 257 34.44 -8.02 15.58
CA LEU A 257 34.16 -8.55 16.91
C LEU A 257 35.30 -8.21 17.90
N GLU A 258 36.54 -8.35 17.47
CA GLU A 258 37.74 -8.08 18.28
C GLU A 258 37.97 -6.59 18.53
N LYS A 259 37.79 -5.76 17.49
CA LYS A 259 37.93 -4.29 17.57
C LYS A 259 37.00 -3.66 18.61
N ARG A 260 35.89 -4.32 18.96
CA ARG A 260 34.98 -3.86 20.01
C ARG A 260 35.47 -4.14 21.43
N ARG A 261 36.41 -5.08 21.63
CA ARG A 261 36.97 -5.42 22.95
C ARG A 261 37.69 -4.24 23.60
N SER A 262 38.17 -3.27 22.81
CA SER A 262 38.87 -2.06 23.28
C SER A 262 37.93 -0.87 23.57
N THR A 263 36.71 -0.85 23.02
CA THR A 263 35.72 0.23 23.23
C THR A 263 34.73 -0.14 24.34
N THR A 264 35.22 -0.41 25.55
CA THR A 264 34.39 -0.58 26.75
C THR A 264 34.11 0.78 27.39
N LYS A 265 33.44 1.68 26.66
CA LYS A 265 32.73 2.81 27.27
C LYS A 265 31.24 2.61 27.00
N THR A 266 30.53 2.39 28.10
CA THR A 266 29.08 2.43 28.34
C THR A 266 28.20 2.35 27.10
N MET A 267 27.46 1.25 26.96
CA MET A 267 26.34 1.14 26.02
C MET A 267 25.46 2.39 26.11
N PRO A 268 25.32 3.22 25.07
CA PRO A 268 24.28 4.22 25.08
C PRO A 268 22.93 3.48 25.03
N SER A 269 22.13 3.66 26.07
CA SER A 269 20.78 3.09 26.28
C SER A 269 19.82 3.26 25.10
N SER A 270 20.18 4.08 24.11
CA SER A 270 19.42 4.35 22.88
C SER A 270 19.21 3.15 21.93
N ILE A 271 19.91 2.03 22.11
CA ILE A 271 19.68 0.79 21.33
C ILE A 271 18.79 -0.18 22.11
N CYS A 272 18.93 -0.24 23.44
CA CYS A 272 18.12 -1.12 24.29
C CYS A 272 16.65 -0.70 24.42
N THR A 273 16.27 0.52 24.03
CA THR A 273 14.86 0.94 24.01
C THR A 273 14.12 0.53 22.73
N ALA A 274 14.81 -0.01 21.73
CA ALA A 274 14.17 -0.70 20.62
C ALA A 274 13.93 -2.17 21.02
N ARG A 275 13.04 -2.40 22.00
CA ARG A 275 12.22 -3.61 21.90
C ARG A 275 11.61 -3.56 20.50
N PHE A 276 11.72 -4.65 19.75
CA PHE A 276 10.76 -4.94 18.67
C PHE A 276 9.37 -5.04 19.33
N ALA A 277 8.83 -3.88 19.72
CA ALA A 277 7.46 -3.74 20.11
C ALA A 277 6.68 -3.80 18.81
N GLN A 278 5.70 -4.70 18.77
CA GLN A 278 4.66 -4.73 17.75
C GLN A 278 4.19 -3.29 17.43
N PRO A 279 3.81 -3.00 16.18
CA PRO A 279 3.34 -1.67 15.81
C PRO A 279 2.07 -1.36 16.60
N THR A 280 2.19 -0.61 17.69
CA THR A 280 1.06 -0.02 18.38
C THR A 280 0.57 1.19 17.57
N PRO A 281 -0.74 1.33 17.35
CA PRO A 281 -1.27 2.48 16.62
C PRO A 281 -1.08 3.74 17.46
N ARG A 282 -0.38 4.73 16.90
CA ARG A 282 -0.30 6.06 17.52
C ARG A 282 -1.67 6.74 17.43
N LEU A 283 -2.46 6.65 18.49
CA LEU A 283 -3.58 7.56 18.71
C LEU A 283 -3.08 9.01 18.72
N ARG A 284 -3.73 9.87 17.94
CA ARG A 284 -3.58 11.32 18.03
C ARG A 284 -4.01 11.77 19.44
N LYS A 285 -3.23 12.67 20.05
CA LYS A 285 -3.55 13.28 21.35
C LYS A 285 -4.91 13.98 21.28
N PRO A 286 -5.79 13.85 22.29
CA PRO A 286 -7.01 14.64 22.35
C PRO A 286 -6.68 16.12 22.59
N ALA A 287 -7.37 16.98 21.85
CA ALA A 287 -7.41 18.41 22.11
C ALA A 287 -7.99 18.67 23.52
N ALA A 288 -7.51 19.75 24.12
CA ALA A 288 -7.76 20.14 25.49
C ALA A 288 -9.26 20.15 25.87
N ARG A 289 -9.52 19.69 27.10
CA ARG A 289 -10.76 19.85 27.86
C ARG A 289 -11.08 21.34 27.98
N CYS A 290 -12.17 21.81 27.36
CA CYS A 290 -12.76 23.10 27.67
C CYS A 290 -13.76 22.91 28.83
N SER A 291 -13.36 23.33 30.02
CA SER A 291 -14.28 23.62 31.12
C SER A 291 -15.05 24.90 30.81
N ILE A 292 -16.37 24.85 30.95
CA ILE A 292 -17.27 26.00 30.90
C ILE A 292 -16.91 26.95 32.05
N PRO A 293 -16.85 28.26 31.79
CA PRO A 293 -17.60 29.17 32.65
C PRO A 293 -18.45 30.18 31.86
N SER A 294 -19.42 30.67 32.61
CA SER A 294 -20.53 31.54 32.26
C SER A 294 -20.14 32.95 31.79
N THR A 295 -21.05 33.51 30.98
CA THR A 295 -21.47 34.93 30.88
C THR A 295 -20.55 36.00 30.27
N SER A 296 -21.17 36.76 29.36
CA SER A 296 -20.99 38.19 29.04
C SER A 296 -20.18 38.57 27.78
N THR A 297 -20.95 38.87 26.73
CA THR A 297 -20.94 40.07 25.87
C THR A 297 -19.63 40.74 25.41
N ARG A 298 -19.58 40.95 24.08
CA ARG A 298 -18.79 41.92 23.28
C ARG A 298 -17.35 41.53 22.93
N SER A 299 -17.15 41.11 21.67
CA SER A 299 -16.42 41.88 20.65
C SER A 299 -16.02 40.95 19.48
N ALA A 300 -16.83 40.96 18.42
CA ALA A 300 -16.60 40.21 17.19
C ALA A 300 -16.33 41.21 16.06
N MET A 301 -15.10 41.71 15.93
CA MET A 301 -14.66 42.47 14.75
C MET A 301 -13.15 42.78 14.80
N THR A 302 -12.28 41.77 14.80
CA THR A 302 -10.83 42.02 14.54
C THR A 302 -10.03 40.82 14.01
N TRP A 303 -10.61 39.62 13.91
CA TRP A 303 -9.84 38.41 13.58
C TRP A 303 -9.96 37.89 12.13
N LEU A 304 -10.76 38.53 11.28
CA LEU A 304 -10.94 38.07 9.88
C LEU A 304 -9.95 38.68 8.85
N ALA A 305 -9.09 39.61 9.24
CA ALA A 305 -8.25 40.35 8.27
C ALA A 305 -6.78 39.88 8.16
N LEU A 306 -6.33 38.88 8.95
CA LEU A 306 -4.90 38.52 9.01
C LEU A 306 -4.54 37.16 8.40
N ALA A 307 -5.51 36.39 7.88
CA ALA A 307 -5.27 35.04 7.36
C ALA A 307 -5.14 34.96 5.82
N ALA A 308 -5.36 36.06 5.09
CA ALA A 308 -5.48 36.03 3.63
C ALA A 308 -4.20 36.38 2.82
N THR A 309 -3.04 36.59 3.45
CA THR A 309 -1.85 37.14 2.75
C THR A 309 -0.57 36.30 2.86
N ARG A 310 -0.65 34.98 3.11
CA ARG A 310 0.54 34.13 3.29
C ARG A 310 0.65 32.87 2.41
N LEU A 311 -0.15 32.73 1.35
CA LEU A 311 -0.15 31.52 0.50
C LEU A 311 0.15 31.73 -1.00
N THR A 312 0.64 32.90 -1.41
CA THR A 312 0.93 33.21 -2.83
C THR A 312 2.43 33.40 -3.16
N ALA A 313 3.34 32.76 -2.43
CA ALA A 313 4.77 32.85 -2.74
C ALA A 313 5.58 31.62 -2.30
N SER A 314 5.41 30.45 -2.96
CA SER A 314 6.44 29.38 -2.90
C SER A 314 6.31 28.30 -3.99
N SER A 315 5.93 28.66 -5.22
CA SER A 315 5.86 27.69 -6.34
C SER A 315 6.28 28.27 -7.68
N VAL A 316 7.36 29.06 -7.70
CA VAL A 316 8.05 29.49 -8.94
C VAL A 316 9.55 29.54 -8.66
N LEU A 317 10.26 28.43 -8.86
CA LEU A 317 11.62 28.34 -9.42
C LEU A 317 12.19 26.92 -9.25
N LYS A 318 12.89 26.46 -10.30
CA LYS A 318 13.76 25.26 -10.41
C LYS A 318 13.10 24.00 -10.96
N ARG A 319 13.07 23.91 -12.30
CA ARG A 319 13.46 22.72 -13.08
C ARG A 319 13.78 23.16 -14.52
N THR A 320 15.06 23.42 -14.77
CA THR A 320 15.64 23.57 -16.11
C THR A 320 17.10 23.14 -16.06
N THR A 321 17.38 21.92 -16.52
CA THR A 321 18.65 21.48 -17.14
C THR A 321 18.38 20.09 -17.74
N THR A 322 18.14 19.99 -19.06
CA THR A 322 19.11 19.74 -20.15
C THR A 322 19.39 18.24 -20.33
N ILE A 323 18.72 17.65 -21.33
CA ILE A 323 19.14 16.44 -22.04
C ILE A 323 19.77 16.94 -23.35
N ALA A 324 21.02 16.57 -23.60
CA ALA A 324 21.68 16.75 -24.89
C ALA A 324 22.57 15.53 -25.15
N ALA A 325 22.42 15.01 -26.38
CA ALA A 325 23.18 13.95 -27.06
C ALA A 325 23.04 12.52 -26.51
#